data_AF-A0A0A8UL19-F1
#
_entry.id   AF-A0A0A8UL19-F1
#
_cell.length_a   1.000
_cell.length_b   1.000
_cell.length_c   1.000
_cell.angle_alpha   90.00
_cell.angle_beta   90.00
_cell.angle_gamma   90.00
#
_symmetry.space_group_name_H-M   'P 1'
#
loop_
_entity.id
_entity.type
_entity.pdbx_description
1 polymer ?
#
loop_
_entity_poly.entity_id
_entity_poly.type
_entity_poly.pdbx_seq_one_letter_code
_entity_poly.pdbx_strand_id
1 'polypeptide(L)'
;MAISKKQKKIREKVKVNHLYNASEAIAILKEFASKNFEESVDISVNLGVDPRKSDQVVRSSTNLPKGTGKKVRVAVFAQGDNATKAKNAGADIVGFEDLADQIKAGQMDFDVVIATPDAMRIVGQLGQILGPRGLMPNPKVGTVTMNVEGAVNDAKSGQVRYRTDKNGIIHCTVGKAHFSAEDLIENIAALLVDLRKAKPTSAKGVYFKKISLSTTMGPGLPIDIATIPV
;
A
#
# COMPACT_ATOMS: atom_id res chain seq x y z
N MET A 1 -7.78 7.65 -33.03
CA MET A 1 -7.58 6.37 -32.32
C MET A 1 -8.93 5.78 -31.96
N ALA A 2 -9.20 4.52 -32.32
CA ALA A 2 -10.46 3.87 -31.99
C ALA A 2 -10.58 3.67 -30.48
N ILE A 3 -11.60 4.28 -29.87
CA ILE A 3 -11.87 4.20 -28.42
C ILE A 3 -12.73 2.96 -28.16
N SER A 4 -12.39 2.18 -27.13
CA SER A 4 -13.14 0.97 -26.80
C SER A 4 -14.58 1.30 -26.34
N LYS A 5 -15.51 0.35 -26.50
CA LYS A 5 -16.91 0.52 -26.06
C LYS A 5 -17.01 0.90 -24.58
N LYS A 6 -16.14 0.33 -23.73
CA LYS A 6 -16.07 0.66 -22.29
C LYS A 6 -15.58 2.09 -22.07
N GLN A 7 -14.53 2.51 -22.76
CA GLN A 7 -13.99 3.87 -22.64
C GLN A 7 -14.98 4.95 -23.13
N LYS A 8 -15.79 4.67 -24.16
CA LYS A 8 -16.85 5.59 -24.59
C LYS A 8 -17.89 5.83 -23.49
N LYS A 9 -18.40 4.75 -22.89
CA LYS A 9 -19.35 4.82 -21.75
C LYS A 9 -18.77 5.55 -20.53
N ILE A 10 -17.49 5.32 -20.24
CA ILE A 10 -16.80 6.03 -19.17
C ILE A 10 -16.76 7.54 -19.45
N ARG A 11 -16.40 7.96 -20.68
CA ARG A 11 -16.35 9.37 -21.05
C ARG A 11 -17.70 10.07 -21.02
N GLU A 12 -18.79 9.35 -21.27
CA GLU A 12 -20.15 9.88 -21.18
C GLU A 12 -20.57 10.17 -19.73
N LYS A 13 -20.19 9.30 -18.78
CA LYS A 13 -20.55 9.44 -17.37
C LYS A 13 -19.58 10.31 -16.56
N VAL A 14 -18.29 10.28 -16.91
CA VAL A 14 -17.25 10.99 -16.16
C VAL A 14 -17.04 12.39 -16.74
N LYS A 15 -17.35 13.40 -15.93
CA LYS A 15 -17.13 14.81 -16.29
C LYS A 15 -15.68 15.19 -16.02
N VAL A 16 -15.02 15.75 -17.03
CA VAL A 16 -13.66 16.27 -16.91
C VAL A 16 -13.68 17.46 -15.95
N ASN A 17 -12.74 17.51 -15.00
CA ASN A 17 -12.59 18.55 -13.97
C ASN A 17 -13.72 18.65 -12.92
N HIS A 18 -14.60 17.65 -12.82
CA HIS A 18 -15.57 17.60 -11.73
C HIS A 18 -14.96 16.90 -10.51
N LEU A 19 -15.06 17.52 -9.33
CA LEU A 19 -14.71 16.89 -8.06
C LEU A 19 -15.91 16.08 -7.57
N TYR A 20 -15.70 14.78 -7.39
CA TYR A 20 -16.73 13.87 -6.92
C TYR A 20 -16.67 13.73 -5.40
N ASN A 21 -17.84 13.51 -4.79
CA ASN A 21 -17.90 13.05 -3.41
C ASN A 21 -17.31 11.64 -3.31
N ALA A 22 -16.70 11.29 -2.17
CA ALA A 22 -16.07 9.98 -1.99
C ALA A 22 -17.06 8.82 -2.22
N SER A 23 -18.29 8.93 -1.71
CA SER A 23 -19.36 7.95 -1.90
C SER A 23 -19.79 7.80 -3.36
N GLU A 24 -19.99 8.93 -4.05
CA GLU A 24 -20.35 8.96 -5.48
C GLU A 24 -19.25 8.37 -6.34
N ALA A 25 -17.99 8.73 -6.07
CA ALA A 25 -16.84 8.18 -6.78
C ALA A 25 -16.77 6.67 -6.64
N ILE A 26 -16.94 6.14 -5.42
CA ILE A 26 -16.94 4.68 -5.17
C ILE A 26 -18.10 3.99 -5.91
N ALA A 27 -19.29 4.60 -5.93
CA ALA A 27 -20.44 4.04 -6.65
C ALA A 27 -20.18 3.94 -8.16
N ILE A 28 -19.63 5.00 -8.76
CA ILE A 28 -19.27 5.03 -10.19
C ILE A 28 -18.18 4.00 -10.48
N LEU A 29 -17.15 3.91 -9.63
CA LEU A 29 -16.05 2.96 -9.80
C LEU A 29 -16.55 1.50 -9.76
N LYS A 30 -17.47 1.18 -8.86
CA LYS A 30 -18.09 -0.16 -8.79
C LYS A 30 -18.94 -0.49 -10.01
N GLU A 31 -19.62 0.49 -10.59
CA GLU A 31 -20.42 0.28 -11.81
C GLU A 31 -19.55 -0.15 -13.00
N PHE A 32 -18.33 0.39 -13.08
CA PHE A 32 -17.38 0.12 -14.17
C PHE A 32 -16.39 -1.00 -13.86
N ALA A 33 -16.47 -1.62 -12.69
CA ALA A 33 -15.63 -2.75 -12.33
C ALA A 33 -15.89 -3.94 -13.27
N SER A 34 -14.82 -4.61 -13.68
CA SER A 34 -14.87 -5.84 -14.47
C SER A 34 -15.59 -6.94 -13.72
N LYS A 35 -16.43 -7.71 -14.43
CA LYS A 35 -17.13 -8.87 -13.87
C LYS A 35 -16.26 -10.13 -13.84
N ASN A 36 -15.12 -10.12 -14.52
CA ASN A 36 -14.30 -11.32 -14.73
C ASN A 36 -13.36 -11.60 -13.55
N PHE A 37 -12.99 -10.58 -12.78
CA PHE A 37 -12.09 -10.71 -11.63
C PHE A 37 -12.32 -9.58 -10.63
N GLU A 38 -11.89 -9.80 -9.39
CA GLU A 38 -12.00 -8.80 -8.33
C GLU A 38 -10.97 -7.67 -8.49
N GLU A 39 -11.42 -6.54 -9.02
CA GLU A 39 -10.62 -5.34 -9.15
C GLU A 39 -10.22 -4.76 -7.78
N SER A 40 -9.01 -4.23 -7.71
CA SER A 40 -8.55 -3.44 -6.58
C SER A 40 -9.00 -1.99 -6.75
N VAL A 41 -9.32 -1.36 -5.64
CA VAL A 41 -9.57 0.08 -5.55
C VAL A 41 -8.30 0.73 -5.03
N ASP A 42 -7.71 1.60 -5.84
CA ASP A 42 -6.46 2.30 -5.56
C ASP A 42 -6.73 3.80 -5.37
N ILE A 43 -5.99 4.38 -4.43
CA ILE A 43 -5.94 5.82 -4.19
C ILE A 43 -4.58 6.36 -4.63
N SER A 44 -4.62 7.43 -5.41
CA SER A 44 -3.45 8.20 -5.81
C SER A 44 -3.52 9.58 -5.17
N VAL A 45 -2.57 9.87 -4.30
CA VAL A 45 -2.48 11.13 -3.56
C VAL A 45 -1.28 11.92 -4.05
N ASN A 46 -1.52 13.05 -4.70
CA ASN A 46 -0.48 13.97 -5.10
C ASN A 46 -0.11 14.87 -3.92
N LEU A 47 1.12 14.73 -3.42
CA LEU A 47 1.62 15.48 -2.29
C LEU A 47 2.33 16.77 -2.71
N GLY A 48 2.33 17.74 -1.81
CA GLY A 48 3.08 18.98 -1.87
C GLY A 48 4.56 18.84 -1.51
N VAL A 49 5.17 17.68 -1.74
CA VAL A 49 6.58 17.39 -1.38
C VAL A 49 7.47 17.38 -2.63
N ASP A 50 8.73 17.75 -2.45
CA ASP A 50 9.78 17.60 -3.48
C ASP A 50 10.54 16.28 -3.25
N PRO A 51 10.24 15.21 -4.03
CA PRO A 51 10.82 13.89 -3.82
C PRO A 51 12.32 13.82 -4.18
N ARG A 52 12.89 14.88 -4.78
CA ARG A 52 14.34 14.97 -5.03
C ARG A 52 15.12 15.23 -3.74
N LYS A 53 14.46 15.81 -2.73
CA LYS A 53 15.06 16.11 -1.44
C LYS A 53 14.77 14.97 -0.47
N SER A 54 15.82 14.32 0.04
CA SER A 54 15.69 13.12 0.88
C SER A 54 14.92 13.35 2.19
N ASP A 55 14.91 14.58 2.70
CA ASP A 55 14.16 15.00 3.90
C ASP A 55 12.65 15.13 3.64
N GLN A 56 12.23 15.27 2.38
CA GLN A 56 10.82 15.39 1.97
C GLN A 56 10.23 14.08 1.44
N VAL A 57 11.03 13.02 1.31
CA VAL A 57 10.56 11.70 0.88
C VAL A 57 9.72 11.08 1.99
N VAL A 58 8.40 11.04 1.77
CA VAL A 58 7.48 10.33 2.66
C VAL A 58 7.53 8.83 2.35
N ARG A 59 7.84 8.04 3.39
CA ARG A 59 7.78 6.58 3.38
C ARG A 59 7.27 6.11 4.73
N SER A 60 6.10 5.50 4.74
CA SER A 60 5.46 5.00 5.96
C SER A 60 4.58 3.80 5.62
N SER A 61 4.00 3.20 6.66
CA SER A 61 2.93 2.25 6.56
C SER A 61 1.68 2.77 7.26
N THR A 62 0.51 2.30 6.82
CA THR A 62 -0.77 2.52 7.49
C THR A 62 -1.49 1.19 7.60
N ASN A 63 -2.03 0.92 8.79
CA ASN A 63 -2.89 -0.23 9.01
C ASN A 63 -4.32 0.15 8.62
N LEU A 64 -4.87 -0.55 7.63
CA LEU A 64 -6.24 -0.32 7.20
C LEU A 64 -7.21 -1.08 8.12
N PRO A 65 -8.21 -0.42 8.74
CA PRO A 65 -9.15 -1.07 9.66
C PRO A 65 -9.89 -2.26 9.07
N LYS A 66 -10.23 -2.19 7.77
CA LYS A 66 -10.94 -3.27 7.05
C LYS A 66 -10.00 -4.16 6.23
N GLY A 67 -8.70 -3.92 6.32
CA GLY A 67 -7.68 -4.57 5.51
C GLY A 67 -7.81 -4.26 4.01
N THR A 68 -7.01 -4.96 3.21
CA THR A 68 -6.98 -4.81 1.74
C THR A 68 -7.76 -5.88 0.98
N GLY A 69 -8.26 -6.91 1.69
CA GLY A 69 -8.92 -8.07 1.08
C GLY A 69 -7.99 -9.03 0.33
N LYS A 70 -6.67 -8.79 0.32
CA LYS A 70 -5.68 -9.70 -0.25
C LYS A 70 -5.12 -10.63 0.83
N LYS A 71 -5.05 -11.93 0.56
CA LYS A 71 -4.25 -12.86 1.38
C LYS A 71 -2.77 -12.59 1.11
N VAL A 72 -2.07 -12.11 2.12
CA VAL A 72 -0.65 -11.74 2.04
C VAL A 72 0.18 -12.87 2.63
N ARG A 73 1.15 -13.36 1.85
CA ARG A 73 2.13 -14.35 2.34
C ARG A 73 3.31 -13.64 3.01
N VAL A 74 3.57 -13.96 4.27
CA VAL A 74 4.58 -13.28 5.10
C VAL A 74 5.76 -14.21 5.35
N ALA A 75 6.95 -13.78 4.90
CA ALA A 75 8.23 -14.40 5.21
C ALA A 75 8.93 -13.62 6.32
N VAL A 76 9.43 -14.34 7.33
CA VAL A 76 10.11 -13.75 8.48
C VAL A 76 11.54 -14.25 8.56
N PHE A 77 12.48 -13.31 8.59
CA PHE A 77 13.88 -13.54 8.92
C PHE A 77 14.09 -13.30 10.42
N ALA A 78 14.20 -14.38 11.18
CA ALA A 78 14.43 -14.33 12.62
C ALA A 78 15.17 -15.58 13.11
N GLN A 79 15.88 -15.45 14.24
CA GLN A 79 16.50 -16.58 14.95
C GLN A 79 15.91 -16.76 16.34
N GLY A 80 16.16 -17.94 16.93
CA GLY A 80 15.85 -18.26 18.32
C GLY A 80 14.38 -18.03 18.67
N ASP A 81 14.13 -17.36 19.80
CA ASP A 81 12.79 -17.11 20.33
C ASP A 81 11.92 -16.26 19.40
N ASN A 82 12.52 -15.40 18.58
CA ASN A 82 11.77 -14.60 17.62
C ASN A 82 11.22 -15.45 16.47
N ALA A 83 11.88 -16.55 16.13
CA ALA A 83 11.41 -17.48 15.11
C ALA A 83 10.21 -18.30 15.60
N THR A 84 10.20 -18.74 16.87
CA THR A 84 9.04 -19.45 17.45
C THR A 84 7.84 -18.52 17.59
N LYS A 85 8.06 -17.29 18.05
CA LYS A 85 7.04 -16.24 18.09
C LYS A 85 6.43 -15.92 16.71
N ALA A 86 7.28 -15.81 15.68
CA ALA A 86 6.82 -15.61 14.30
C ALA A 86 5.93 -16.75 13.79
N LYS A 87 6.31 -18.00 14.07
CA LYS A 87 5.49 -19.18 13.71
C LYS A 87 4.15 -19.17 14.43
N ASN A 88 4.13 -18.81 15.73
CA ASN A 88 2.91 -18.73 16.51
C ASN A 88 1.98 -17.60 16.05
N ALA A 89 2.53 -16.47 15.60
CA ALA A 89 1.77 -15.38 14.97
C ALA A 89 1.25 -15.75 13.56
N GLY A 90 1.62 -16.92 13.05
CA GLY A 90 1.13 -17.47 11.79
C GLY A 90 1.95 -17.06 10.57
N ALA A 91 3.22 -16.66 10.70
CA ALA A 91 4.07 -16.45 9.53
C ALA A 91 4.12 -17.70 8.63
N ASP A 92 3.99 -17.52 7.32
CA ASP A 92 3.93 -18.65 6.36
C ASP A 92 5.30 -19.31 6.22
N ILE A 93 6.37 -18.51 6.23
CA ILE A 93 7.74 -18.97 6.10
C ILE A 93 8.59 -18.27 7.15
N VAL A 94 9.31 -19.05 7.96
CA VAL A 94 10.24 -18.53 8.97
C VAL A 94 11.59 -19.21 8.79
N GLY A 95 12.65 -18.42 8.68
CA GLY A 95 14.00 -18.95 8.54
C GLY A 95 15.07 -17.89 8.71
N PHE A 96 16.32 -18.27 8.51
CA PHE A 96 17.47 -17.36 8.60
C PHE A 96 18.39 -17.52 7.39
N GLU A 97 19.44 -18.34 7.48
CA GLU A 97 20.37 -18.61 6.36
C GLU A 97 19.72 -19.47 5.28
N ASP A 98 19.00 -20.53 5.67
CA ASP A 98 18.32 -21.44 4.73
C ASP A 98 17.33 -20.71 3.82
N LEU A 99 16.60 -19.74 4.37
CA LEU A 99 15.63 -18.93 3.64
C LEU A 99 16.32 -17.95 2.69
N ALA A 100 17.49 -17.44 3.06
CA ALA A 100 18.30 -16.61 2.19
C ALA A 100 18.80 -17.38 0.97
N ASP A 101 19.19 -18.64 1.15
CA ASP A 101 19.65 -19.49 0.05
C ASP A 101 18.50 -19.92 -0.86
N GLN A 102 17.31 -20.20 -0.33
CA GLN A 102 16.10 -20.42 -1.14
C GLN A 102 15.76 -19.21 -2.01
N ILE A 103 15.90 -17.99 -1.48
CA ILE A 103 15.66 -16.75 -2.24
C ILE A 103 16.71 -16.57 -3.34
N LYS A 104 17.98 -16.88 -3.07
CA LYS A 104 19.04 -16.89 -4.10
C LYS A 104 18.76 -17.93 -5.19
N ALA A 105 18.20 -19.08 -4.82
CA ALA A 105 17.76 -20.13 -5.74
C ALA A 105 16.49 -19.76 -6.54
N GLY A 106 15.87 -18.60 -6.24
CA GLY A 106 14.73 -18.07 -6.99
C GLY A 106 13.36 -18.45 -6.43
N GLN A 107 13.29 -19.13 -5.28
CA GLN A 107 12.03 -19.42 -4.60
C GLN A 107 11.57 -18.17 -3.83
N MET A 108 10.60 -17.45 -4.40
CA MET A 108 10.07 -16.20 -3.86
C MET A 108 8.54 -16.21 -3.81
N ASP A 109 8.01 -17.08 -2.97
CA ASP A 109 6.58 -17.28 -2.76
C ASP A 109 6.01 -16.46 -1.58
N PHE A 110 6.43 -15.20 -1.46
CA PHE A 110 6.01 -14.30 -0.39
C PHE A 110 5.80 -12.87 -0.89
N ASP A 111 4.90 -12.14 -0.23
CA ASP A 111 4.52 -10.74 -0.55
C ASP A 111 5.13 -9.73 0.44
N VAL A 112 5.42 -10.16 1.68
CA VAL A 112 5.99 -9.32 2.73
C VAL A 112 7.18 -10.04 3.35
N VAL A 113 8.27 -9.30 3.52
CA VAL A 113 9.43 -9.73 4.29
C VAL A 113 9.50 -8.90 5.57
N ILE A 114 9.59 -9.57 6.70
CA ILE A 114 9.85 -8.99 8.02
C ILE A 114 11.20 -9.52 8.48
N ALA A 115 12.02 -8.67 9.08
CA ALA A 115 13.33 -9.07 9.58
C ALA A 115 13.57 -8.55 10.99
N THR A 116 14.26 -9.33 11.81
CA THR A 116 14.84 -8.83 13.04
C THR A 116 16.16 -8.10 12.74
N PRO A 117 16.59 -7.13 13.57
CA PRO A 117 17.80 -6.33 13.32
C PRO A 117 19.09 -7.15 13.13
N ASP A 118 19.20 -8.28 13.83
CA ASP A 118 20.27 -9.28 13.71
C ASP A 118 20.29 -9.96 12.33
N ALA A 119 19.12 -10.18 11.72
CA ALA A 119 19.00 -10.80 10.40
C ALA A 119 19.33 -9.85 9.24
N MET A 120 19.44 -8.54 9.50
CA MET A 120 19.70 -7.54 8.45
C MET A 120 21.05 -7.75 7.76
N ARG A 121 22.03 -8.37 8.41
CA ARG A 121 23.33 -8.71 7.80
C ARG A 121 23.16 -9.61 6.57
N ILE A 122 22.24 -10.57 6.65
CA ILE A 122 21.98 -11.54 5.58
C ILE A 122 21.02 -10.94 4.54
N VAL A 123 19.96 -10.29 5.01
CA VAL A 123 18.99 -9.63 4.12
C VAL A 123 19.64 -8.53 3.27
N GLY A 124 20.68 -7.87 3.79
CA GLY A 124 21.49 -6.89 3.05
C GLY A 124 22.19 -7.48 1.82
N GLN A 125 22.64 -8.75 1.88
CA GLN A 125 23.23 -9.44 0.73
C GLN A 125 22.20 -9.73 -0.36
N LEU A 126 20.93 -9.92 0.02
CA LEU A 126 19.80 -10.14 -0.89
C LEU A 126 19.26 -8.83 -1.50
N GLY A 127 19.87 -7.68 -1.20
CA GLY A 127 19.40 -6.36 -1.62
C GLY A 127 19.26 -6.22 -3.14
N GLN A 128 20.10 -6.89 -3.93
CA GLN A 128 19.99 -6.87 -5.41
C GLN A 128 18.72 -7.55 -5.92
N ILE A 129 18.19 -8.55 -5.18
CA ILE A 129 17.01 -9.32 -5.57
C ILE A 129 15.74 -8.67 -4.97
N LEU A 130 15.77 -8.38 -3.67
CA LEU A 130 14.62 -7.85 -2.93
C LEU A 130 14.39 -6.34 -3.16
N GLY A 131 15.44 -5.59 -3.46
CA GLY A 131 15.41 -4.14 -3.70
C GLY A 131 14.52 -3.71 -4.87
N PRO A 132 14.75 -4.18 -6.11
CA PRO A 132 13.95 -3.77 -7.27
C PRO A 132 12.48 -4.20 -7.17
N ARG A 133 12.19 -5.25 -6.39
CA ARG A 133 10.82 -5.73 -6.13
C ARG A 133 10.12 -5.00 -4.98
N GLY A 134 10.80 -4.10 -4.28
CA GLY A 134 10.22 -3.37 -3.14
C GLY A 134 9.95 -4.22 -1.90
N LEU A 135 10.47 -5.45 -1.85
CA LEU A 135 10.29 -6.39 -0.75
C LEU A 135 11.29 -6.19 0.38
N MET A 136 12.31 -5.35 0.15
CA MET A 136 13.38 -5.10 1.13
C MET A 136 12.81 -4.50 2.44
N PRO A 137 13.05 -5.16 3.60
CA PRO A 137 12.67 -4.64 4.90
C PRO A 137 13.32 -3.28 5.18
N ASN A 138 12.56 -2.38 5.79
CA ASN A 138 13.04 -1.07 6.22
C ASN A 138 12.49 -0.72 7.61
N PRO A 139 13.31 -0.19 8.54
CA PRO A 139 12.84 0.28 9.84
C PRO A 139 11.73 1.34 9.75
N LYS A 140 11.77 2.22 8.73
CA LYS A 140 10.78 3.31 8.56
C LYS A 140 9.35 2.82 8.32
N VAL A 141 9.18 1.60 7.83
CA VAL A 141 7.85 1.00 7.59
C VAL A 141 7.50 -0.05 8.64
N GLY A 142 8.26 -0.13 9.74
CA GLY A 142 8.01 -1.08 10.84
C GLY A 142 8.39 -2.54 10.56
N THR A 143 8.82 -2.88 9.34
CA THR A 143 9.19 -4.25 8.94
C THR A 143 10.53 -4.74 9.51
N VAL A 144 11.29 -3.86 10.17
CA VAL A 144 12.48 -4.22 10.94
C VAL A 144 12.21 -3.89 12.39
N THR A 145 11.92 -4.91 13.20
CA THR A 145 11.53 -4.74 14.60
C THR A 145 11.92 -5.96 15.43
N MET A 146 12.08 -5.75 16.74
CA MET A 146 12.20 -6.83 17.71
C MET A 146 10.84 -7.47 18.04
N ASN A 147 9.74 -6.73 17.85
CA ASN A 147 8.38 -7.24 18.06
C ASN A 147 7.85 -7.91 16.79
N VAL A 148 8.29 -9.14 16.56
CA VAL A 148 7.96 -9.90 15.34
C VAL A 148 6.48 -10.30 15.31
N GLU A 149 5.87 -10.62 16.45
CA GLU A 149 4.45 -11.00 16.52
C GLU A 149 3.54 -9.87 16.05
N GLY A 150 3.77 -8.65 16.57
CA GLY A 150 3.03 -7.46 16.16
C GLY A 150 3.19 -7.18 14.68
N ALA A 151 4.42 -7.25 14.15
CA ALA A 151 4.69 -7.00 12.74
C ALA A 151 4.03 -8.04 11.81
N VAL A 152 3.98 -9.32 12.21
CA VAL A 152 3.29 -10.37 11.44
C VAL A 152 1.78 -10.14 11.44
N ASN A 153 1.21 -9.80 12.61
CA ASN A 153 -0.22 -9.49 12.72
C ASN A 153 -0.61 -8.26 11.89
N ASP A 154 0.21 -7.21 11.92
CA ASP A 154 0.00 -6.00 11.11
C ASP A 154 0.12 -6.28 9.61
N ALA A 155 1.12 -7.07 9.21
CA ALA A 155 1.27 -7.47 7.82
C ALA A 155 0.06 -8.27 7.32
N LYS A 156 -0.51 -9.14 8.17
CA LYS A 156 -1.68 -9.95 7.85
C LYS A 156 -3.01 -9.19 7.92
N SER A 157 -3.12 -8.19 8.79
CA SER A 157 -4.31 -7.34 8.90
C SER A 157 -4.50 -6.39 7.71
N GLY A 158 -3.53 -6.35 6.79
CA GLY A 158 -3.61 -5.58 5.55
C GLY A 158 -2.91 -4.23 5.65
N GLN A 159 -1.79 -4.16 6.38
CA GLN A 159 -0.92 -3.00 6.38
C GLN A 159 -0.46 -2.64 4.96
N VAL A 160 -0.74 -1.40 4.56
CA VAL A 160 -0.32 -0.85 3.27
C VAL A 160 0.93 -0.02 3.47
N ARG A 161 1.96 -0.37 2.71
CA ARG A 161 3.25 0.33 2.70
C ARG A 161 3.28 1.26 1.51
N TYR A 162 3.65 2.51 1.75
CA TYR A 162 3.71 3.50 0.70
C TYR A 162 5.01 4.29 0.70
N ARG A 163 5.38 4.71 -0.50
CA ARG A 163 6.54 5.53 -0.78
C ARG A 163 6.14 6.58 -1.80
N THR A 164 6.68 7.78 -1.63
CA THR A 164 6.59 8.83 -2.63
C THR A 164 7.38 8.49 -3.89
N ASP A 165 6.72 8.61 -5.02
CA ASP A 165 7.35 8.48 -6.34
C ASP A 165 8.16 9.73 -6.71
N LYS A 166 8.88 9.66 -7.84
CA LYS A 166 9.67 10.78 -8.39
C LYS A 166 8.84 12.03 -8.68
N ASN A 167 7.51 11.90 -8.77
CA ASN A 167 6.56 12.99 -8.98
C ASN A 167 5.90 13.49 -7.69
N GLY A 168 6.25 12.95 -6.52
CA GLY A 168 5.62 13.29 -5.24
C GLY A 168 4.22 12.72 -5.08
N ILE A 169 3.89 11.66 -5.85
CA ILE A 169 2.61 10.97 -5.78
C ILE A 169 2.79 9.72 -4.91
N ILE A 170 1.80 9.43 -4.09
CA ILE A 170 1.68 8.18 -3.35
C ILE A 170 0.56 7.35 -3.99
N HIS A 171 0.86 6.07 -4.23
CA HIS A 171 -0.10 5.09 -4.69
C HIS A 171 -0.32 4.04 -3.61
N CYS A 172 -1.57 3.83 -3.22
CA CYS A 172 -1.96 2.85 -2.22
C CYS A 172 -3.21 2.10 -2.66
N THR A 173 -3.28 0.81 -2.38
CA THR A 173 -4.52 0.03 -2.52
C THR A 173 -5.33 0.16 -1.23
N VAL A 174 -6.56 0.66 -1.32
CA VAL A 174 -7.44 0.87 -0.15
C VAL A 174 -8.43 -0.26 0.07
N GLY A 175 -8.57 -1.18 -0.90
CA GLY A 175 -9.43 -2.35 -0.76
C GLY A 175 -9.76 -2.99 -2.10
N LYS A 176 -10.79 -3.83 -2.09
CA LYS A 176 -11.36 -4.48 -3.28
C LYS A 176 -12.69 -3.85 -3.67
N ALA A 177 -13.07 -4.00 -4.93
CA ALA A 177 -14.35 -3.49 -5.44
C ALA A 177 -15.58 -4.09 -4.73
N HIS A 178 -15.44 -5.28 -4.09
CA HIS A 178 -16.52 -5.94 -3.36
C HIS A 178 -16.76 -5.37 -1.95
N PHE A 179 -15.83 -4.56 -1.40
CA PHE A 179 -16.01 -3.94 -0.08
C PHE A 179 -17.20 -2.99 -0.11
N SER A 180 -17.86 -2.76 1.04
CA SER A 180 -18.93 -1.76 1.11
C SER A 180 -18.37 -0.35 0.84
N ALA A 181 -19.24 0.60 0.47
CA ALA A 181 -18.76 1.98 0.26
C ALA A 181 -18.26 2.59 1.58
N GLU A 182 -18.88 2.23 2.70
CA GLU A 182 -18.52 2.68 4.05
C GLU A 182 -17.13 2.17 4.46
N ASP A 183 -16.86 0.87 4.26
CA ASP A 183 -15.56 0.27 4.57
C ASP A 183 -14.42 0.90 3.76
N LEU A 184 -14.67 1.23 2.48
CA LEU A 184 -13.69 1.92 1.64
C LEU A 184 -13.45 3.35 2.11
N ILE A 185 -14.49 4.08 2.53
CA ILE A 185 -14.36 5.43 3.09
C ILE A 185 -13.56 5.41 4.39
N GLU A 186 -13.82 4.45 5.27
CA GLU A 186 -13.10 4.29 6.55
C GLU A 186 -11.61 4.00 6.31
N ASN A 187 -11.29 3.11 5.36
CA ASN A 187 -9.91 2.85 4.95
C ASN A 187 -9.21 4.08 4.35
N ILE A 188 -9.92 4.86 3.53
CA ILE A 188 -9.39 6.11 2.96
C ILE A 188 -9.14 7.14 4.07
N ALA A 189 -10.08 7.30 5.01
CA ALA A 189 -9.95 8.21 6.14
C ALA A 189 -8.72 7.89 7.00
N ALA A 190 -8.55 6.61 7.38
CA ALA A 190 -7.39 6.15 8.13
C ALA A 190 -6.06 6.48 7.42
N LEU A 191 -6.01 6.26 6.11
CA LEU A 191 -4.85 6.58 5.28
C LEU A 191 -4.55 8.09 5.25
N LEU A 192 -5.56 8.95 5.15
CA LEU A 192 -5.37 10.39 5.14
C LEU A 192 -4.92 10.95 6.50
N VAL A 193 -5.46 10.41 7.60
CA VAL A 193 -5.03 10.75 8.96
C VAL A 193 -3.55 10.43 9.15
N ASP A 194 -3.12 9.24 8.74
CA ASP A 194 -1.73 8.83 8.86
C ASP A 194 -0.80 9.60 7.92
N LEU A 195 -1.24 9.90 6.69
CA LEU A 195 -0.46 10.75 5.78
C LEU A 195 -0.27 12.16 6.34
N ARG A 196 -1.27 12.71 7.03
CA ARG A 196 -1.18 14.02 7.69
C ARG A 196 -0.17 13.99 8.83
N LYS A 197 -0.12 12.90 9.61
CA LYS A 197 0.91 12.69 10.65
C LYS A 197 2.31 12.50 10.06
N ALA A 198 2.40 11.83 8.90
CA ALA A 198 3.66 11.60 8.20
C ALA A 198 4.19 12.82 7.41
N LYS A 199 3.55 13.99 7.55
CA LYS A 199 3.97 15.22 6.87
C LYS A 199 5.37 15.66 7.35
N PRO A 200 6.36 15.80 6.44
CA PRO A 200 7.67 16.33 6.79
C PRO A 200 7.56 17.80 7.23
N THR A 201 8.31 18.18 8.25
CA THR A 201 8.38 19.58 8.73
C THR A 201 8.95 20.53 7.68
N SER A 202 9.78 20.03 6.77
CA SER A 202 10.36 20.81 5.67
C SER A 202 9.39 21.05 4.49
N ALA A 203 8.24 20.38 4.46
CA ALA A 203 7.24 20.57 3.42
C ALA A 203 6.40 21.84 3.67
N LYS A 204 6.63 22.87 2.85
CA LYS A 204 5.91 24.16 2.90
C LYS A 204 4.70 24.15 1.95
N GLY A 205 3.63 24.83 2.34
CA GLY A 205 2.42 24.99 1.53
C GLY A 205 1.39 23.86 1.71
N VAL A 206 0.53 23.71 0.70
CA VAL A 206 -0.57 22.73 0.70
C VAL A 206 0.00 21.32 0.52
N TYR A 207 -0.19 20.48 1.55
CA TYR A 207 0.36 19.12 1.57
C TYR A 207 -0.40 18.15 0.66
N PHE A 208 -1.72 18.26 0.57
CA PHE A 208 -2.55 17.46 -0.33
C PHE A 208 -2.98 18.30 -1.53
N LYS A 209 -2.40 18.05 -2.71
CA LYS A 209 -2.72 18.81 -3.93
C LYS A 209 -3.94 18.24 -4.65
N LYS A 210 -3.97 16.92 -4.83
CA LYS A 210 -5.02 16.21 -5.56
C LYS A 210 -5.12 14.79 -5.03
N ILE A 211 -6.34 14.33 -4.83
CA ILE A 211 -6.62 12.94 -4.50
C ILE A 211 -7.47 12.37 -5.63
N SER A 212 -7.14 11.17 -6.09
CA SER A 212 -7.88 10.49 -7.14
C SER A 212 -8.06 9.02 -6.79
N LEU A 213 -9.28 8.53 -6.95
CA LEU A 213 -9.61 7.12 -6.81
C LEU A 213 -9.71 6.48 -8.18
N SER A 214 -9.20 5.27 -8.31
CA SER A 214 -9.27 4.49 -9.54
C SER A 214 -9.44 3.02 -9.20
N THR A 215 -10.08 2.27 -10.10
CA THR A 215 -9.96 0.81 -10.09
C THR A 215 -8.96 0.36 -11.13
N THR A 216 -8.50 -0.88 -11.03
CA THR A 216 -7.50 -1.47 -11.94
C THR A 216 -7.81 -1.25 -13.43
N MET A 217 -9.09 -1.33 -13.84
CA MET A 217 -9.52 -1.14 -15.23
C MET A 217 -10.58 -0.04 -15.39
N GLY A 218 -10.71 0.84 -14.38
CA GLY A 218 -11.71 1.90 -14.32
C GLY A 218 -11.12 3.29 -14.58
N PRO A 219 -11.98 4.33 -14.63
CA PRO A 219 -11.52 5.71 -14.68
C PRO A 219 -10.83 6.14 -13.38
N GLY A 220 -9.94 7.13 -13.48
CA GLY A 220 -9.49 7.89 -12.32
C GLY A 220 -10.44 9.05 -12.04
N LEU A 221 -11.11 9.02 -10.89
CA LEU A 221 -12.03 10.05 -10.44
C LEU A 221 -11.35 10.93 -9.38
N PRO A 222 -11.21 12.24 -9.61
CA PRO A 222 -10.72 13.14 -8.57
C PRO A 222 -11.81 13.32 -7.51
N ILE A 223 -11.42 13.16 -6.25
CA ILE A 223 -12.31 13.32 -5.11
C ILE A 223 -12.01 14.62 -4.37
N ASP A 224 -13.05 15.20 -3.78
CA ASP A 224 -12.87 16.30 -2.84
C ASP A 224 -12.34 15.79 -1.50
N ILE A 225 -11.39 16.51 -0.93
CA ILE A 225 -10.77 16.21 0.35
C ILE A 225 -11.72 16.55 1.50
N ALA A 226 -12.58 17.55 1.31
CA ALA A 226 -13.50 18.05 2.34
C ALA A 226 -14.62 17.07 2.68
N THR A 227 -14.95 16.13 1.79
CA THR A 227 -16.04 15.16 1.97
C THR A 227 -15.60 13.84 2.60
N ILE A 228 -14.33 13.72 2.99
CA ILE A 228 -13.85 12.56 3.73
C ILE A 228 -13.83 12.95 5.21
N PRO A 229 -14.45 12.16 6.11
CA PRO A 229 -14.31 12.38 7.54
C PRO A 229 -12.85 12.10 7.91
N VAL A 230 -12.07 13.16 8.14
CA VAL A 230 -10.68 13.09 8.63
C VAL A 230 -10.64 13.42 10.10
#